data_AF-A0A9D4EMK3-F1
#
_entry.id   AF-A0A9D4EMK3-F1
#
_cell.length_a   1.000
_cell.length_b   1.000
_cell.length_c   1.000
_cell.angle_alpha   90.00
_cell.angle_beta   90.00
_cell.angle_gamma   90.00
#
_symmetry.space_group_name_H-M   'P 1'
#
loop_
_entity.id
_entity.type
_entity.pdbx_description
1 polymer ?
#
loop_
_entity_poly.entity_id
_entity_poly.type
_entity_poly.pdbx_seq_one_letter_code
_entity_poly.pdbx_strand_id
1 'polypeptide(L)'
;MPSSSVNNTYVIPDYVIICTFISCGLSLIGCMGLLATYIRVSIIRNYIRQLLMFLTLANFIHVCADMTGMFMYVSMRSYNDSTNRYYARFDEMCVTQGLMSSYAPMVEFLWSTVIAVYFHANVLHTSVHQQFATTRSKLISHCCCWIIPAIVCAFGLYYGVFGETRDLFISPGCWIDTDYLSKNDQILWMMLTKIGLECVTFLVVTEVAVFTGWKLLILPIWKPGTRPSQVWGRV
;
A
#
# COMPACT_ATOMS: atom_id res chain seq x y z
N MET A 1 37.72 29.75 -0.85
CA MET A 1 37.61 28.84 -2.01
C MET A 1 36.19 28.31 -2.01
N PRO A 2 35.36 28.62 -3.02
CA PRO A 2 33.99 28.13 -3.04
C PRO A 2 34.00 26.66 -3.43
N SER A 3 33.49 25.81 -2.55
CA SER A 3 33.17 24.41 -2.84
C SER A 3 32.09 24.37 -3.91
N SER A 4 32.47 23.93 -5.10
CA SER A 4 31.59 23.58 -6.20
C SER A 4 30.60 22.48 -5.76
N SER A 5 29.40 22.90 -5.35
CA SER A 5 28.25 22.00 -5.24
C SER A 5 27.88 21.54 -6.64
N VAL A 6 28.22 20.28 -6.93
CA VAL A 6 27.81 19.58 -8.16
C VAL A 6 26.29 19.48 -8.14
N ASN A 7 25.61 20.42 -8.81
CA ASN A 7 24.20 20.32 -9.15
C ASN A 7 24.02 19.24 -10.23
N ASN A 8 24.12 17.96 -9.83
CA ASN A 8 23.57 16.89 -10.63
C ASN A 8 22.07 16.84 -10.39
N THR A 9 21.31 17.74 -11.03
CA THR A 9 19.86 17.60 -11.15
C THR A 9 19.59 16.43 -12.08
N TYR A 10 19.40 15.25 -11.50
CA TYR A 10 19.03 14.06 -12.25
C TYR A 10 17.57 14.16 -12.67
N VAL A 11 17.31 14.05 -13.97
CA VAL A 11 15.97 14.17 -14.56
C VAL A 11 15.38 12.79 -14.73
N ILE A 12 14.19 12.56 -14.16
CA ILE A 12 13.43 11.33 -14.35
C ILE A 12 13.07 11.18 -15.84
N PRO A 13 13.37 10.04 -16.47
CA PRO A 13 13.08 9.83 -17.89
C PRO A 13 11.57 9.93 -18.18
N ASP A 14 11.22 10.56 -19.30
CA ASP A 14 9.82 10.83 -19.66
C ASP A 14 8.98 9.55 -19.78
N TYR A 15 9.58 8.43 -20.18
CA TYR A 15 8.87 7.15 -20.25
C TYR A 15 8.42 6.65 -18.87
N VAL A 16 9.19 6.88 -17.79
CA VAL A 16 8.82 6.50 -16.43
C VAL A 16 7.59 7.29 -15.99
N ILE A 17 7.56 8.58 -16.31
CA ILE A 17 6.44 9.48 -16.00
C ILE A 17 5.17 8.98 -16.70
N ILE A 18 5.25 8.73 -18.01
CA ILE A 18 4.12 8.26 -18.82
C ILE A 18 3.60 6.90 -18.32
N CYS A 19 4.50 5.94 -18.10
CA CYS A 19 4.12 4.61 -17.59
C CYS A 19 3.44 4.71 -16.22
N THR A 20 3.95 5.57 -15.34
CA THR A 20 3.37 5.77 -13.99
C THR A 20 1.96 6.37 -14.09
N PHE A 21 1.74 7.38 -14.94
CA PHE A 21 0.40 7.94 -15.16
C PHE A 21 -0.59 6.92 -15.73
N ILE A 22 -0.16 6.12 -16.71
CA ILE A 22 -1.01 5.06 -17.29
C ILE A 22 -1.34 4.02 -16.23
N SER A 23 -0.34 3.55 -15.47
CA SER A 23 -0.53 2.57 -14.40
C SER A 23 -1.49 3.09 -13.32
N CYS A 24 -1.29 4.34 -12.87
CA CYS A 24 -2.16 5.01 -11.91
C CYS A 24 -3.59 5.13 -12.46
N GLY A 25 -3.75 5.57 -13.70
CA GLY A 25 -5.07 5.69 -14.34
C GLY A 25 -5.80 4.36 -14.42
N LEU A 26 -5.11 3.29 -14.83
CA LEU A 26 -5.68 1.95 -14.91
C LEU A 26 -6.06 1.41 -13.52
N SER A 27 -5.21 1.66 -12.52
CA SER A 27 -5.46 1.27 -11.13
C SER A 27 -6.66 2.01 -10.53
N LEU A 28 -6.82 3.32 -10.80
CA LEU A 28 -8.01 4.09 -10.39
C LEU A 28 -9.29 3.53 -11.01
N ILE A 29 -9.26 3.23 -12.30
CA ILE A 29 -10.42 2.61 -12.99
C ILE A 29 -10.76 1.26 -12.33
N GLY A 30 -9.75 0.44 -12.03
CA GLY A 30 -9.93 -0.82 -11.32
C GLY A 30 -10.54 -0.63 -9.93
N CYS A 31 -10.03 0.32 -9.15
CA CYS A 31 -10.55 0.64 -7.81
C CYS A 31 -12.01 1.09 -7.86
N MET A 32 -12.33 2.00 -8.79
CA MET A 32 -13.68 2.50 -8.98
C MET A 32 -14.64 1.39 -9.41
N GLY A 33 -14.20 0.47 -10.29
CA GLY A 33 -14.97 -0.70 -10.69
C GLY A 33 -15.29 -1.65 -9.52
N LEU A 34 -14.31 -1.90 -8.66
CA LEU A 34 -14.48 -2.73 -7.45
C LEU A 34 -15.42 -2.07 -6.43
N LEU A 35 -15.27 -0.77 -6.18
CA LEU A 35 -16.14 0.02 -5.31
C LEU A 35 -17.59 0.05 -5.85
N ALA A 36 -17.76 0.34 -7.14
CA ALA A 36 -19.07 0.39 -7.79
C ALA A 36 -19.78 -0.96 -7.71
N THR A 37 -19.06 -2.06 -7.98
CA THR A 37 -19.62 -3.41 -7.91
C THR A 37 -20.02 -3.78 -6.49
N TYR A 38 -19.20 -3.44 -5.49
CA TYR A 38 -19.52 -3.68 -4.08
C TYR A 38 -20.78 -2.93 -3.61
N ILE A 39 -20.98 -1.69 -4.07
CA ILE A 39 -22.17 -0.89 -3.74
C ILE A 39 -23.42 -1.37 -4.47
N ARG A 40 -23.30 -1.69 -5.77
CA ARG A 40 -24.45 -2.04 -6.62
C ARG A 40 -24.94 -3.47 -6.39
N VAL A 41 -24.06 -4.39 -6.04
CA VAL A 41 -24.38 -5.82 -5.96
C VAL A 41 -24.40 -6.28 -4.50
N SER A 42 -25.51 -5.97 -3.81
CA SER A 42 -25.70 -6.31 -2.40
C SER A 42 -25.74 -7.82 -2.15
N ILE A 43 -26.17 -8.62 -3.14
CA ILE A 43 -26.37 -10.07 -3.00
C ILE A 43 -25.05 -10.85 -2.82
N ILE A 44 -23.91 -10.27 -3.20
CA ILE A 44 -22.58 -10.93 -3.08
C ILE A 44 -21.77 -10.31 -1.94
N ARG A 45 -22.39 -9.53 -1.04
CA ARG A 45 -21.70 -8.84 0.07
C ARG A 45 -21.27 -9.83 1.17
N ASN A 46 -20.26 -10.61 0.87
CA ASN A 46 -19.60 -11.53 1.79
C ASN A 46 -18.46 -10.82 2.53
N TYR A 47 -18.05 -11.37 3.68
CA TYR A 47 -16.97 -10.81 4.49
C TYR A 47 -15.65 -10.70 3.71
N ILE A 48 -15.35 -11.64 2.80
CA ILE A 48 -14.21 -11.55 1.87
C ILE A 48 -14.27 -10.26 1.04
N ARG A 49 -15.41 -9.96 0.42
CA ARG A 49 -15.55 -8.74 -0.39
C ARG A 49 -15.44 -7.47 0.45
N GLN A 50 -15.84 -7.53 1.72
CA GLN A 50 -15.64 -6.42 2.65
C GLN A 50 -14.15 -6.18 2.93
N LEU A 51 -13.35 -7.25 3.12
CA LEU A 51 -11.89 -7.13 3.27
C LEU A 51 -11.24 -6.58 2.00
N LEU A 52 -11.63 -7.08 0.82
CA LEU A 52 -11.15 -6.53 -0.46
C LEU A 52 -11.50 -5.05 -0.61
N MET A 53 -12.68 -4.62 -0.17
CA MET A 53 -13.07 -3.21 -0.24
C MET A 53 -12.15 -2.30 0.59
N PHE A 54 -11.72 -2.73 1.79
CA PHE A 54 -10.75 -1.95 2.57
C PHE A 54 -9.38 -1.90 1.91
N LEU A 55 -8.92 -3.00 1.32
CA LEU A 55 -7.70 -3.02 0.53
C LEU A 55 -7.79 -2.09 -0.69
N THR A 56 -8.92 -2.12 -1.42
CA THR A 56 -9.18 -1.21 -2.55
C THR A 56 -9.20 0.24 -2.12
N LEU A 57 -9.76 0.57 -0.95
CA LEU A 57 -9.77 1.93 -0.44
C LEU A 57 -8.34 2.44 -0.17
N ALA A 58 -7.47 1.59 0.38
CA ALA A 58 -6.06 1.92 0.58
C ALA A 58 -5.34 2.13 -0.77
N ASN A 59 -5.53 1.22 -1.74
CA ASN A 59 -4.99 1.35 -3.10
C ASN A 59 -5.46 2.61 -3.81
N PHE A 60 -6.72 3.01 -3.61
CA PHE A 60 -7.23 4.27 -4.13
C PHE A 60 -6.45 5.47 -3.57
N ILE A 61 -6.22 5.52 -2.26
CA ILE A 61 -5.46 6.59 -1.60
C ILE A 61 -4.00 6.61 -2.11
N HIS A 62 -3.37 5.44 -2.20
CA HIS A 62 -1.99 5.29 -2.67
C HIS A 62 -1.83 5.83 -4.10
N VAL A 63 -2.69 5.40 -5.02
CA VAL A 63 -2.62 5.85 -6.42
C VAL A 63 -2.93 7.35 -6.55
N CYS A 64 -3.84 7.88 -5.72
CA CYS A 64 -4.06 9.32 -5.66
C CYS A 64 -2.81 10.08 -5.18
N ALA A 65 -2.09 9.56 -4.18
CA ALA A 65 -0.86 10.15 -3.67
C ALA A 65 0.25 10.14 -4.75
N ASP A 66 0.44 9.00 -5.41
CA ASP A 66 1.44 8.88 -6.49
C ASP A 66 1.12 9.79 -7.67
N MET A 67 -0.13 9.82 -8.12
CA MET A 67 -0.56 10.71 -9.20
C MET A 67 -0.37 12.19 -8.84
N THR A 68 -0.61 12.55 -7.58
CA THR A 68 -0.38 13.89 -7.06
C THR A 68 1.11 14.24 -7.05
N GLY A 69 1.97 13.31 -6.61
CA GLY A 69 3.43 13.46 -6.64
C GLY A 69 3.96 13.65 -8.06
N MET A 70 3.46 12.86 -9.02
CA MET A 70 3.80 12.99 -10.44
C MET A 70 3.40 14.35 -11.02
N PHE A 71 2.18 14.81 -10.70
CA PHE A 71 1.71 16.12 -11.15
C PHE A 71 2.60 17.24 -10.61
N MET A 72 2.97 17.16 -9.33
CA MET A 72 3.89 18.10 -8.69
C MET A 72 5.26 18.11 -9.37
N TYR A 73 5.86 16.93 -9.58
CA TYR A 73 7.14 16.79 -10.27
C TYR A 73 7.12 17.41 -11.68
N VAL A 74 6.10 17.13 -12.49
CA VAL A 74 5.97 17.70 -13.84
C VAL A 74 5.77 19.21 -13.78
N SER A 75 4.96 19.70 -12.86
CA SER A 75 4.70 21.14 -12.71
C SER A 75 5.95 21.92 -12.28
N MET A 76 6.75 21.38 -11.37
CA MET A 76 8.05 21.96 -10.96
C MET A 76 9.06 21.94 -12.10
N ARG A 77 9.12 20.86 -12.88
CA ARG A 77 9.97 20.79 -14.07
C ARG A 77 9.60 21.83 -15.13
N SER A 78 8.32 22.19 -15.23
CA SER A 78 7.84 23.15 -16.24
C SER A 78 7.94 24.61 -15.79
N TYR A 79 8.02 24.88 -14.49
CA TYR A 79 8.04 26.24 -13.94
C TYR A 79 9.46 26.62 -13.48
N ASN A 80 10.15 27.40 -14.31
CA ASN A 80 11.54 27.84 -14.05
C ASN A 80 11.63 29.11 -13.17
N ASP A 81 10.51 29.54 -12.56
CA ASP A 81 10.40 30.82 -11.86
C ASP A 81 10.33 30.63 -10.34
N SER A 82 11.32 31.19 -9.67
CA SER A 82 11.66 31.01 -8.25
C SER A 82 10.91 32.00 -7.37
N THR A 83 9.58 32.03 -7.45
CA THR A 83 8.78 32.84 -6.52
C THR A 83 8.54 32.09 -5.21
N ASN A 84 9.03 32.64 -4.09
CA ASN A 84 8.98 32.06 -2.73
C ASN A 84 7.58 31.57 -2.28
N ARG A 85 6.49 32.15 -2.80
CA ARG A 85 5.12 31.76 -2.45
C ARG A 85 4.67 30.46 -3.16
N TYR A 86 5.26 30.14 -4.31
CA TYR A 86 5.03 28.90 -5.03
C TYR A 86 5.71 27.73 -4.28
N TYR A 87 6.94 27.92 -3.83
CA TYR A 87 7.68 26.94 -3.03
C TYR A 87 6.98 26.53 -1.72
N ALA A 88 6.44 27.49 -0.96
CA ALA A 88 5.77 27.18 0.32
C ALA A 88 4.51 26.30 0.15
N ARG A 89 3.72 26.51 -0.92
CA ARG A 89 2.53 25.68 -1.19
C ARG A 89 2.91 24.28 -1.65
N PHE A 90 4.02 24.16 -2.39
CA PHE A 90 4.57 22.87 -2.80
C PHE A 90 5.12 22.09 -1.61
N ASP A 91 5.69 22.76 -0.62
CA ASP A 91 6.21 22.14 0.60
C ASP A 91 5.11 21.45 1.42
N GLU A 92 4.00 22.15 1.72
CA GLU A 92 2.86 21.54 2.44
C GLU A 92 2.23 20.37 1.67
N MET A 93 2.15 20.52 0.34
CA MET A 93 1.65 19.49 -0.56
C MET A 93 2.59 18.28 -0.64
N CYS A 94 3.89 18.51 -0.60
CA CYS A 94 4.96 17.52 -0.58
C CYS A 94 4.91 16.68 0.71
N VAL A 95 4.79 17.35 1.87
CA VAL A 95 4.61 16.68 3.17
C VAL A 95 3.33 15.83 3.17
N THR A 96 2.22 16.38 2.67
CA THR A 96 0.94 15.65 2.60
C THR A 96 1.04 14.44 1.68
N GLN A 97 1.67 14.59 0.52
CA GLN A 97 1.84 13.50 -0.42
C GLN A 97 2.80 12.43 0.11
N GLY A 98 3.90 12.82 0.76
CA GLY A 98 4.84 11.89 1.43
C GLY A 98 4.21 11.11 2.58
N LEU A 99 3.31 11.76 3.33
CA LEU A 99 2.51 11.11 4.36
C LEU A 99 1.55 10.09 3.75
N MET A 100 0.81 10.46 2.69
CA MET A 100 -0.14 9.56 2.04
C MET A 100 0.55 8.39 1.34
N SER A 101 1.68 8.63 0.67
CA SER A 101 2.50 7.61 0.00
C SER A 101 3.21 6.67 0.97
N SER A 102 3.28 7.04 2.25
CA SER A 102 3.73 6.14 3.33
C SER A 102 2.57 5.40 3.97
N TYR A 103 1.50 6.11 4.31
CA TYR A 103 0.35 5.56 5.02
C TYR A 103 -0.39 4.48 4.21
N ALA A 104 -0.70 4.77 2.95
CA ALA A 104 -1.55 3.89 2.16
C ALA A 104 -0.91 2.52 1.89
N PRO A 105 0.39 2.41 1.51
CA PRO A 105 1.06 1.12 1.39
C PRO A 105 1.09 0.32 2.70
N MET A 106 1.32 0.95 3.86
CA MET A 106 1.28 0.24 5.15
C MET A 106 -0.08 -0.42 5.39
N VAL A 107 -1.15 0.32 5.12
CA VAL A 107 -2.53 -0.17 5.23
C VAL A 107 -2.76 -1.32 4.24
N GLU A 108 -2.29 -1.20 3.00
CA GLU A 108 -2.40 -2.25 1.97
C GLU A 108 -1.70 -3.54 2.38
N PHE A 109 -0.45 -3.44 2.85
CA PHE A 109 0.35 -4.59 3.27
C PHE A 109 -0.31 -5.34 4.43
N LEU A 110 -0.82 -4.61 5.42
CA LEU A 110 -1.53 -5.20 6.55
C LEU A 110 -2.85 -5.85 6.12
N TRP A 111 -3.67 -5.20 5.29
CA TRP A 111 -4.90 -5.80 4.78
C TRP A 111 -4.64 -7.02 3.90
N SER A 112 -3.59 -7.00 3.07
CA SER A 112 -3.18 -8.14 2.25
C SER A 112 -2.80 -9.34 3.12
N THR A 113 -2.08 -9.10 4.21
CA THR A 113 -1.71 -10.13 5.19
C THR A 113 -2.97 -10.72 5.87
N VAL A 114 -3.91 -9.88 6.29
CA VAL A 114 -5.19 -10.31 6.88
C VAL A 114 -6.01 -11.14 5.89
N ILE A 115 -6.09 -10.73 4.62
CA ILE A 115 -6.81 -11.46 3.57
C ILE A 115 -6.18 -12.83 3.33
N ALA A 116 -4.85 -12.92 3.24
CA ALA A 116 -4.14 -14.18 3.03
C ALA A 116 -4.41 -15.17 4.18
N VAL A 117 -4.28 -14.71 5.44
CA VAL A 117 -4.56 -15.54 6.62
C VAL A 117 -6.04 -15.95 6.68
N TYR A 118 -6.95 -15.03 6.39
CA TYR A 118 -8.37 -15.34 6.32
C TYR A 118 -8.67 -16.41 5.26
N PHE A 119 -8.12 -16.27 4.05
CA PHE A 119 -8.31 -17.24 2.98
C PHE A 119 -7.79 -18.63 3.38
N HIS A 120 -6.59 -18.69 3.94
CA HIS A 120 -6.00 -19.92 4.47
C HIS A 120 -6.90 -20.60 5.51
N ALA A 121 -7.38 -19.84 6.50
CA ALA A 121 -8.25 -20.34 7.55
C ALA A 121 -9.57 -20.89 6.98
N ASN A 122 -10.18 -20.20 6.01
CA ASN A 122 -11.44 -20.64 5.41
C ASN A 122 -11.31 -21.93 4.62
N VAL A 123 -10.23 -22.06 3.86
CA VAL A 123 -9.99 -23.21 3.00
C VAL A 123 -9.67 -24.47 3.82
N LEU A 124 -8.88 -24.34 4.88
CA LEU A 124 -8.34 -25.50 5.60
C LEU A 124 -9.01 -25.79 6.94
N HIS A 125 -9.67 -24.80 7.55
CA HIS A 125 -10.18 -24.88 8.91
C HIS A 125 -11.57 -24.25 9.03
N THR A 126 -12.61 -25.02 8.69
CA THR A 126 -14.02 -24.55 8.69
C THR A 126 -14.49 -24.04 10.06
N SER A 127 -13.92 -24.54 11.17
CA SER A 127 -14.21 -24.05 12.53
C SER A 127 -13.57 -22.70 12.85
N VAL A 128 -12.43 -22.39 12.23
CA VAL A 128 -11.68 -21.13 12.46
C VAL A 128 -12.33 -19.97 11.71
N HIS A 129 -13.02 -20.23 10.58
CA HIS A 129 -13.86 -19.22 9.91
C HIS A 129 -14.85 -18.55 10.87
N GLN A 130 -15.46 -19.33 11.76
CA GLN A 130 -16.44 -18.83 12.73
C GLN A 130 -15.81 -17.87 13.77
N GLN A 131 -14.53 -18.06 14.08
CA GLN A 131 -13.76 -17.16 14.97
C GLN A 131 -13.40 -15.85 14.28
N PHE A 132 -12.98 -15.87 13.00
CA PHE A 132 -12.72 -14.65 12.22
C PHE A 132 -14.00 -13.86 11.93
N ALA A 133 -15.14 -14.54 11.85
CA ALA A 133 -16.44 -13.89 11.70
C ALA A 133 -16.91 -13.13 12.96
N THR A 134 -16.26 -13.34 14.12
CA THR A 134 -16.61 -12.65 15.37
C THR A 134 -16.34 -11.14 15.30
N THR A 135 -17.17 -10.36 15.99
CA THR A 135 -17.02 -8.90 16.09
C THR A 135 -15.65 -8.48 16.64
N ARG A 136 -15.08 -9.27 17.57
CA ARG A 136 -13.76 -8.99 18.16
C ARG A 136 -12.64 -9.11 17.13
N SER A 137 -12.61 -10.18 16.34
CA SER A 137 -11.59 -10.35 15.30
C SER A 137 -11.64 -9.22 14.27
N LYS A 138 -12.84 -8.83 13.85
CA LYS A 138 -13.03 -7.70 12.92
C LYS A 138 -12.50 -6.40 13.50
N LEU A 139 -12.83 -6.10 14.75
CA LEU A 139 -12.35 -4.90 15.44
C LEU A 139 -10.82 -4.89 15.52
N ILE A 140 -10.20 -6.01 15.90
CA ILE A 140 -8.74 -6.13 15.97
C ILE A 140 -8.11 -5.88 14.59
N SER A 141 -8.62 -6.51 13.52
CA SER A 141 -8.12 -6.26 12.16
C SER A 141 -8.26 -4.80 11.75
N HIS A 142 -9.38 -4.15 12.09
CA HIS A 142 -9.56 -2.72 11.82
C HIS A 142 -8.57 -1.85 12.59
N CYS A 143 -8.37 -2.11 13.88
CA CYS A 143 -7.40 -1.40 14.69
C CYS A 143 -5.99 -1.58 14.16
N CYS A 144 -5.59 -2.82 13.85
CA CYS A 144 -4.25 -3.10 13.35
C CYS A 144 -4.00 -2.48 11.97
N CYS A 145 -4.92 -2.64 11.02
CA CYS A 145 -4.69 -2.22 9.64
C CYS A 145 -4.87 -0.71 9.40
N TRP A 146 -5.66 -0.01 10.22
CA TRP A 146 -5.88 1.44 10.05
C TRP A 146 -5.18 2.28 11.10
N ILE A 147 -5.32 1.92 12.38
CA ILE A 147 -4.86 2.78 13.48
C ILE A 147 -3.33 2.70 13.64
N ILE A 148 -2.73 1.51 13.53
CA ILE A 148 -1.27 1.39 13.67
C ILE A 148 -0.54 2.21 12.59
N PRO A 149 -0.87 2.09 11.28
CA PRO A 149 -0.29 2.97 10.27
C PRO A 149 -0.53 4.45 10.54
N ALA A 150 -1.73 4.82 11.01
CA ALA A 150 -2.04 6.22 11.30
C ALA A 150 -1.17 6.78 12.42
N ILE A 151 -0.92 5.99 13.47
CA ILE A 151 -0.04 6.37 14.59
C ILE A 151 1.41 6.52 14.08
N VAL A 152 1.91 5.58 13.29
CA VAL A 152 3.28 5.65 12.75
C VAL A 152 3.45 6.90 11.87
N CYS A 153 2.51 7.18 10.98
CA CYS A 153 2.52 8.39 10.16
C CYS A 153 2.35 9.66 10.99
N ALA A 154 1.54 9.65 12.05
CA ALA A 154 1.41 10.80 12.95
C ALA A 154 2.73 11.11 13.67
N PHE A 155 3.46 10.09 14.12
CA PHE A 155 4.81 10.29 14.65
C PHE A 155 5.77 10.81 13.59
N GLY A 156 5.76 10.25 12.37
CA GLY A 156 6.55 10.75 11.26
C GLY A 156 6.29 12.23 10.96
N LEU A 157 5.02 12.65 11.01
CA LEU A 157 4.63 14.05 10.84
C LEU A 157 5.13 14.92 12.00
N TYR A 158 4.98 14.46 13.24
CA TYR A 158 5.44 15.18 14.43
C TYR A 158 6.96 15.41 14.43
N TYR A 159 7.73 14.43 13.97
CA TYR A 159 9.19 14.53 13.88
C TYR A 159 9.68 15.20 12.57
N GLY A 160 8.78 15.64 11.69
CA GLY A 160 9.16 16.30 10.43
C GLY A 160 9.89 15.37 9.46
N VAL A 161 9.52 14.09 9.42
CA VAL A 161 10.20 13.05 8.62
C VAL A 161 9.83 13.12 7.14
N PHE A 162 8.63 13.61 6.83
CA PHE A 162 8.15 13.66 5.44
C PHE A 162 8.62 14.94 4.75
N GLY A 163 9.16 14.81 3.54
CA GLY A 163 9.73 15.94 2.80
C GLY A 163 10.21 15.57 1.40
N GLU A 164 10.94 16.49 0.77
CA GLU A 164 11.51 16.30 -0.57
C GLU A 164 12.58 15.20 -0.53
N THR A 165 12.33 14.09 -1.21
CA THR A 165 13.33 13.03 -1.37
C THR A 165 14.18 13.34 -2.59
N ARG A 166 15.48 13.61 -2.39
CA ARG A 166 16.42 13.89 -3.49
C ARG A 166 17.03 12.65 -4.13
N ASP A 167 16.67 11.47 -3.63
CA ASP A 167 17.13 10.18 -4.13
C ASP A 167 16.13 9.57 -5.12
N LEU A 168 16.54 9.50 -6.39
CA LEU A 168 15.74 9.13 -7.57
C LEU A 168 15.21 7.70 -7.60
N PHE A 169 15.73 6.83 -6.74
CA PHE A 169 15.52 5.39 -6.86
C PHE A 169 14.18 4.93 -6.28
N ILE A 170 13.49 5.77 -5.50
CA ILE A 170 12.46 5.27 -4.59
C ILE A 170 11.05 5.84 -4.84
N SER A 171 10.92 7.06 -5.36
CA SER A 171 9.65 7.53 -5.94
C SER A 171 9.84 8.86 -6.69
N PRO A 172 9.14 9.11 -7.80
CA PRO A 172 9.07 10.41 -8.48
C PRO A 172 8.32 11.52 -7.69
N GLY A 173 8.09 11.34 -6.40
CA GLY A 173 7.41 12.29 -5.51
C GLY A 173 8.10 12.42 -4.15
N CYS A 174 7.49 13.18 -3.26
CA CYS A 174 7.94 13.35 -1.89
C CYS A 174 7.69 12.09 -1.06
N TRP A 175 8.62 11.81 -0.16
CA TRP A 175 8.54 10.67 0.74
C TRP A 175 9.23 10.98 2.07
N ILE A 176 10.47 10.53 2.26
CA ILE A 176 11.27 10.77 3.48
C ILE A 176 12.32 11.82 3.16
N ASP A 177 12.43 12.81 4.04
CA ASP A 177 13.43 13.86 3.92
C ASP A 177 14.84 13.29 4.19
N THR A 178 15.71 13.39 3.20
CA THR A 178 17.07 12.86 3.25
C THR A 178 18.13 13.91 3.63
N ASP A 179 17.75 15.18 3.72
CA ASP A 179 18.67 16.30 4.03
C ASP A 179 18.74 16.58 5.54
N TYR A 180 17.62 16.42 6.27
CA TYR A 180 17.56 16.78 7.70
C TYR A 180 17.69 15.59 8.66
N LEU A 181 17.52 14.35 8.20
CA LEU A 181 17.63 13.15 9.05
C LEU A 181 19.03 12.52 9.00
N SER A 182 19.48 11.94 10.12
CA SER A 182 20.66 11.06 10.14
C SER A 182 20.40 9.81 9.30
N LYS A 183 21.44 9.25 8.65
CA LYS A 183 21.32 8.04 7.81
C LYS A 183 20.65 6.86 8.53
N ASN A 184 20.95 6.67 9.81
CA ASN A 184 20.34 5.59 10.59
C ASN A 184 18.84 5.83 10.80
N ASP A 185 18.43 7.08 11.02
CA ASP A 185 17.03 7.44 11.20
C ASP A 185 16.28 7.36 9.88
N GLN A 186 16.90 7.78 8.76
CA GLN A 186 16.34 7.59 7.41
C GLN A 186 16.03 6.12 7.16
N ILE A 187 17.01 5.22 7.36
CA ILE A 187 16.81 3.78 7.16
C ILE A 187 15.71 3.25 8.08
N LEU A 188 15.69 3.66 9.36
CA LEU A 188 14.67 3.26 10.30
C LEU A 188 13.26 3.65 9.82
N TRP A 189 13.08 4.91 9.39
CA TRP A 189 11.81 5.41 8.89
C TRP A 189 11.40 4.77 7.57
N MET A 190 12.33 4.51 6.66
CA MET A 190 12.07 3.77 5.42
C MET A 190 11.61 2.33 5.71
N MET A 191 12.21 1.68 6.70
CA MET A 191 11.83 0.33 7.14
C MET A 191 10.45 0.31 7.80
N LEU A 192 10.16 1.29 8.65
CA LEU A 192 8.88 1.41 9.36
C LEU A 192 7.71 1.78 8.45
N THR A 193 7.94 2.63 7.44
CA THR A 193 6.86 3.16 6.59
C THR A 193 6.57 2.31 5.37
N LYS A 194 7.57 1.62 4.80
CA LYS A 194 7.34 0.90 3.53
C LYS A 194 8.13 -0.38 3.43
N ILE A 195 9.45 -0.29 3.31
CA ILE A 195 10.32 -1.38 2.85
C ILE A 195 10.27 -2.58 3.80
N GLY A 196 10.33 -2.33 5.10
CA GLY A 196 10.31 -3.40 6.09
C GLY A 196 8.96 -4.13 6.13
N LEU A 197 7.86 -3.39 6.07
CA LEU A 197 6.51 -3.97 6.01
C LEU A 197 6.30 -4.75 4.70
N GLU A 198 6.76 -4.24 3.57
CA GLU A 198 6.68 -4.89 2.27
C GLU A 198 7.35 -6.28 2.31
N CYS A 199 8.59 -6.34 2.81
CA CYS A 199 9.31 -7.61 2.96
C CYS A 199 8.57 -8.60 3.87
N VAL A 200 8.09 -8.14 5.03
CA VAL A 200 7.36 -9.01 5.98
C VAL A 200 6.07 -9.52 5.37
N THR A 201 5.30 -8.66 4.70
CA THR A 201 4.05 -9.05 4.06
C THR A 201 4.29 -10.04 2.93
N PHE A 202 5.30 -9.83 2.08
CA PHE A 202 5.61 -10.81 1.02
C PHE A 202 6.01 -12.16 1.58
N LEU A 203 6.82 -12.20 2.65
CA LEU A 203 7.19 -13.45 3.31
C LEU A 203 5.94 -14.16 3.85
N VAL A 204 5.12 -13.47 4.65
CA VAL A 204 3.93 -14.08 5.26
C VAL A 204 2.92 -14.54 4.22
N VAL A 205 2.60 -13.70 3.22
CA VAL A 205 1.63 -14.05 2.17
C VAL A 205 2.13 -15.23 1.35
N THR A 206 3.42 -15.26 1.00
CA THR A 206 4.01 -16.36 0.22
C THR A 206 3.97 -17.66 0.99
N GLU A 207 4.43 -17.66 2.25
CA GLU A 207 4.40 -18.85 3.12
C GLU A 207 2.98 -19.40 3.26
N VAL A 208 2.01 -18.52 3.54
CA VAL A 208 0.60 -18.90 3.66
C VAL A 208 0.06 -19.45 2.34
N ALA A 209 0.37 -18.83 1.20
CA ALA A 209 -0.09 -19.28 -0.11
C ALA A 209 0.49 -20.65 -0.49
N VAL A 210 1.82 -20.84 -0.33
CA VAL A 210 2.51 -22.10 -0.61
C VAL A 210 1.97 -23.21 0.26
N PHE A 211 1.82 -22.98 1.56
CA PHE A 211 1.30 -23.99 2.49
C PHE A 211 -0.17 -24.34 2.20
N THR A 212 -1.00 -23.35 1.85
CA THR A 212 -2.39 -23.59 1.44
C THR A 212 -2.46 -24.42 0.16
N GLY A 213 -1.69 -24.04 -0.87
CA GLY A 213 -1.64 -24.74 -2.15
C GLY A 213 -1.13 -26.18 -2.00
N TRP A 214 -0.06 -26.38 -1.23
CA TRP A 214 0.50 -27.70 -0.94
C TRP A 214 -0.54 -28.63 -0.30
N LYS A 215 -1.25 -28.16 0.74
CA LYS A 215 -2.32 -28.95 1.37
C LYS A 215 -3.46 -29.25 0.39
N LEU A 216 -3.89 -28.28 -0.41
CA LEU A 216 -4.94 -28.49 -1.41
C LEU A 216 -4.57 -29.52 -2.48
N LEU A 217 -3.29 -29.63 -2.84
CA LEU A 217 -2.82 -30.64 -3.81
C LEU A 217 -2.79 -32.05 -3.19
N ILE A 218 -2.45 -32.19 -1.91
CA ILE A 218 -2.35 -33.49 -1.23
C ILE A 218 -3.70 -34.04 -0.76
N LEU A 219 -4.60 -33.17 -0.30
CA LEU A 219 -5.92 -33.58 0.21
C LEU A 219 -6.75 -34.45 -0.77
N PRO A 220 -6.84 -34.16 -2.08
CA PRO A 220 -7.55 -35.02 -3.03
C PRO A 220 -6.83 -36.34 -3.31
N ILE A 221 -5.51 -36.41 -3.12
CA ILE A 221 -4.71 -37.64 -3.28
C ILE A 221 -4.98 -38.60 -2.12
N TRP A 222 -5.23 -38.08 -0.92
CA TRP A 222 -5.38 -38.89 0.30
C TRP A 222 -6.83 -39.26 0.66
N LYS A 223 -7.83 -38.62 0.05
CA LYS A 223 -9.25 -39.02 0.15
C LYS A 223 -9.82 -39.43 -1.22
N PRO A 224 -9.51 -40.65 -1.70
CA PRO A 224 -10.16 -41.19 -2.90
C PRO A 224 -11.65 -41.42 -2.60
N GLY A 225 -12.50 -40.44 -2.92
CA GLY A 225 -13.95 -40.54 -2.77
C GLY A 225 -14.71 -39.22 -2.59
N THR A 226 -14.05 -38.13 -2.18
CA THR A 226 -14.71 -36.82 -2.08
C THR A 226 -14.71 -36.13 -3.44
N ARG A 227 -15.88 -36.07 -4.08
CA ARG A 227 -16.07 -35.34 -5.34
C ARG A 227 -15.67 -33.86 -5.18
N PRO A 228 -15.02 -33.24 -6.19
CA PRO A 228 -14.66 -31.82 -6.17
C PRO A 228 -15.83 -30.87 -5.86
N SER A 229 -17.07 -31.27 -6.18
CA SER A 229 -18.27 -30.45 -5.98
C SER A 229 -18.58 -30.10 -4.51
N GLN A 230 -18.07 -30.84 -3.53
CA GLN A 230 -18.28 -30.51 -2.11
C GLN A 230 -17.30 -29.50 -1.52
N VAL A 231 -16.16 -29.26 -2.20
CA VAL A 231 -15.19 -28.24 -1.81
C VAL A 231 -15.60 -26.87 -2.36
N TRP A 232 -16.14 -26.83 -3.58
CA TRP A 232 -16.57 -25.60 -4.25
C TRP A 232 -18.02 -25.20 -3.96
N GLY A 233 -18.88 -26.11 -3.48
CA GLY A 233 -20.28 -25.84 -3.14
C GLY A 233 -20.50 -25.17 -1.77
N ARG A 234 -19.44 -24.67 -1.13
CA ARG A 234 -19.48 -24.05 0.20
C ARG A 234 -18.83 -22.65 0.24
N VAL A 235 -18.82 -21.97 -0.91
CA VAL A 235 -18.41 -20.57 -1.10
C VAL A 235 -19.63 -19.70 -1.37
#